data_AF-A0AAV4SVQ7-F1
#
_entry.id   AF-A0AAV4SVQ7-F1
#
_cell.length_a   1.000
_cell.length_b   1.000
_cell.length_c   1.000
_cell.angle_alpha   90.00
_cell.angle_beta   90.00
_cell.angle_gamma   90.00
#
_symmetry.space_group_name_H-M   'P 1'
#
loop_
_entity.id
_entity.type
_entity.pdbx_description
1 polymer ?
#
loop_
_entity_poly.entity_id
_entity_poly.type
_entity_poly.pdbx_seq_one_letter_code
_entity_poly.pdbx_strand_id
1 'polypeptide(L)'
;MSVCRYSKRNDQNNVPVMTLNGNTAYKGMDRSFCIRMKSTLTKRGCHFKSSGYRVVLVLSHLRPQYSFGRKGGASSSSVMGMVAMAIALPPPSINEVRLESDMFVTRLTFEFRVAHCEPR
;
A
#
# COMPACT_ATOMS: atom_id res chain seq x y z
N MET A 1 -7.82 7.10 0.91
CA MET A 1 -7.35 5.99 1.76
C MET A 1 -8.51 5.01 1.96
N SER A 2 -8.69 4.04 1.05
CA SER A 2 -9.74 3.03 1.20
C SER A 2 -9.22 1.94 2.12
N VAL A 3 -9.50 2.06 3.41
CA VAL A 3 -9.31 0.96 4.36
C VAL A 3 -10.26 -0.15 3.92
N CYS A 4 -9.73 -1.31 3.55
CA CYS A 4 -10.54 -2.52 3.42
C CYS A 4 -11.19 -2.72 4.80
N ARG A 5 -12.48 -2.37 4.94
CA ARG A 5 -13.14 -2.39 6.25
C ARG A 5 -13.26 -3.83 6.72
N TYR A 6 -12.64 -4.13 7.85
CA TYR A 6 -12.92 -5.31 8.64
C TYR A 6 -14.34 -5.19 9.19
N SER A 7 -15.28 -5.98 8.66
CA SER A 7 -16.66 -6.03 9.15
C SER A 7 -16.74 -7.05 10.29
N LYS A 8 -16.64 -6.62 11.55
CA LYS A 8 -17.06 -7.44 12.71
C LYS A 8 -18.59 -7.55 12.70
N ARG A 9 -19.12 -8.61 12.11
CA ARG A 9 -20.48 -9.09 12.42
C ARG A 9 -20.38 -10.05 13.60
N ASN A 10 -21.27 -9.86 14.56
CA ASN A 10 -21.28 -10.50 15.87
C ASN A 10 -21.88 -11.90 15.78
N ASP A 11 -21.15 -12.85 15.20
CA ASP A 11 -21.50 -14.28 15.22
C ASP A 11 -20.25 -15.17 15.28
N GLN A 12 -20.39 -16.25 16.03
CA GLN A 12 -19.35 -17.16 16.51
C GLN A 12 -18.81 -18.06 15.38
N ASN A 13 -18.02 -17.49 14.45
CA ASN A 13 -17.06 -18.14 13.53
C ASN A 13 -16.39 -17.06 12.67
N ASN A 14 -15.60 -16.19 13.30
CA ASN A 14 -15.13 -14.94 12.68
C ASN A 14 -13.84 -15.15 11.88
N VAL A 15 -13.96 -15.75 10.69
CA VAL A 15 -12.92 -15.63 9.66
C VAL A 15 -13.03 -14.25 9.02
N PRO A 16 -11.96 -13.42 9.00
CA PRO A 16 -11.98 -12.13 8.34
C PRO A 16 -12.19 -12.31 6.83
N VAL A 17 -13.34 -11.87 6.31
CA VAL A 17 -13.63 -11.89 4.86
C VAL A 17 -13.45 -10.50 4.26
N MET A 18 -12.64 -10.40 3.20
CA MET A 18 -12.54 -9.19 2.39
C MET A 18 -13.73 -9.13 1.43
N THR A 19 -14.42 -7.99 1.37
CA THR A 19 -15.59 -7.80 0.48
C THR A 19 -15.36 -6.62 -0.46
N LEU A 20 -15.78 -6.77 -1.73
CA LEU A 20 -15.70 -5.71 -2.72
C LEU A 20 -16.95 -4.81 -2.61
N ASN A 21 -16.82 -3.61 -2.05
CA ASN A 21 -17.91 -2.63 -2.06
C ASN A 21 -17.91 -1.85 -3.38
N GLY A 22 -19.04 -1.78 -4.06
CA GLY A 22 -19.20 -1.05 -5.33
C GLY A 22 -19.03 0.47 -5.24
N ASN A 23 -18.88 1.04 -4.04
CA ASN A 23 -18.72 2.48 -3.79
C ASN A 23 -17.27 2.88 -3.47
N THR A 24 -16.28 2.13 -3.97
CA THR A 24 -14.87 2.50 -3.83
C THR A 24 -14.41 3.24 -5.08
N ALA A 25 -13.58 4.27 -4.93
CA ALA A 25 -12.95 4.98 -6.05
C ALA A 25 -12.08 4.08 -6.95
N TYR A 26 -11.81 2.85 -6.52
CA TYR A 26 -11.06 1.84 -7.25
C TYR A 26 -12.04 1.02 -8.12
N LYS A 27 -11.97 1.21 -9.44
CA LYS A 27 -12.63 0.32 -10.41
C LYS A 27 -11.80 -0.96 -10.53
N GLY A 28 -12.45 -2.12 -10.56
CA GLY A 28 -11.78 -3.41 -10.76
C GLY A 28 -11.12 -4.00 -9.52
N MET A 29 -10.17 -4.92 -9.72
CA MET A 29 -9.50 -5.72 -8.68
C MET A 29 -8.11 -5.21 -8.29
N ASP A 30 -7.56 -4.25 -9.04
CA ASP A 30 -6.24 -3.67 -8.75
C ASP A 30 -6.29 -2.66 -7.60
N ARG A 31 -5.27 -2.68 -6.74
CA ARG A 31 -5.13 -1.79 -5.58
C ARG A 31 -3.69 -1.29 -5.49
N SER A 32 -3.53 -0.01 -5.17
CA SER A 32 -2.25 0.60 -4.87
C SER A 32 -2.35 1.48 -3.63
N PHE A 33 -1.42 1.28 -2.69
CA PHE A 33 -1.40 2.01 -1.42
C PHE A 33 -0.03 1.94 -0.74
N CYS A 34 0.24 2.86 0.18
CA CYS A 34 1.45 2.85 0.99
C CYS A 34 1.15 2.34 2.41
N ILE A 35 2.00 1.46 2.94
CA ILE A 35 1.94 1.01 4.34
C ILE A 35 3.26 1.23 5.05
N ARG A 36 3.17 1.42 6.37
CA ARG A 36 4.30 1.50 7.27
C ARG A 36 4.56 0.11 7.86
N MET A 37 5.67 -0.52 7.47
CA MET A 37 6.07 -1.86 7.91
C MET A 37 7.25 -1.78 8.88
N LYS A 38 7.30 -2.70 9.86
CA LYS A 38 8.43 -2.83 10.79
C LYS A 38 9.67 -3.30 10.01
N SER A 39 10.77 -2.56 10.07
CA SER A 39 12.03 -2.96 9.41
C SER A 39 13.03 -3.50 10.43
N THR A 40 13.64 -4.64 10.08
CA THR A 40 14.74 -5.25 10.82
C THR A 40 16.11 -4.86 10.26
N LEU A 41 16.16 -4.13 9.13
CA LEU A 41 17.40 -3.70 8.51
C LEU A 41 17.93 -2.44 9.21
N THR A 42 18.90 -2.63 10.10
CA THR A 42 19.63 -1.56 10.79
C THR A 42 20.76 -1.02 9.91
N LYS A 43 21.03 0.28 10.00
CA LYS A 43 22.25 0.87 9.42
C LYS A 43 23.43 0.37 10.26
N ARG A 44 24.42 -0.31 9.64
CA ARG A 44 25.66 -0.70 10.34
C ARG A 44 26.26 0.56 11.01
N GLY A 45 26.50 0.52 12.32
CA GLY A 45 27.05 1.63 13.11
C GLY A 45 26.05 2.63 13.70
N CYS A 46 24.73 2.44 13.53
CA CYS A 46 23.73 3.29 14.17
C CYS A 46 23.03 2.52 15.30
N HIS A 47 23.28 2.88 16.55
CA HIS A 47 22.69 2.31 17.77
C HIS A 47 21.20 2.68 17.92
N PHE A 48 20.39 2.49 16.88
CA PHE A 48 18.94 2.64 16.97
C PHE A 48 18.34 1.37 17.57
N LYS A 49 18.20 1.34 18.90
CA LYS A 49 17.42 0.31 19.62
C LYS A 49 15.91 0.38 19.31
N SER A 50 15.46 1.30 18.45
CA SER A 50 14.09 1.32 17.95
C SER A 50 14.03 0.63 16.60
N SER A 51 13.15 -0.36 16.50
CA SER A 51 12.81 -0.99 15.24
C SER A 51 12.27 0.08 14.27
N GLY A 52 13.08 0.54 13.32
CA GLY A 52 12.68 1.56 12.38
C GLY A 52 11.52 1.07 11.51
N TYR A 53 10.45 1.85 11.42
CA TYR A 53 9.41 1.58 10.43
C TYR A 53 9.81 2.14 9.08
N ARG A 54 9.53 1.41 8.00
CA ARG A 54 9.74 1.86 6.61
C ARG A 54 8.41 1.96 5.89
N VAL A 55 8.29 2.95 5.02
CA VAL A 55 7.13 3.07 4.12
C VAL A 55 7.42 2.25 2.85
N VAL A 56 6.44 1.44 2.45
CA VAL A 56 6.52 0.55 1.29
C VAL A 56 5.31 0.82 0.40
N LEU A 57 5.54 1.01 -0.90
CA LEU A 57 4.48 1.08 -1.90
C LEU A 57 4.04 -0.35 -2.23
N VAL A 58 2.76 -0.64 -2.03
CA VAL A 58 2.14 -1.92 -2.36
C VAL A 58 1.34 -1.77 -3.64
N LEU A 59 1.68 -2.58 -4.64
CA LEU A 59 0.92 -2.75 -5.88
C LEU A 59 0.32 -4.15 -5.83
N SER A 60 -1.00 -4.27 -5.92
CA SER A 60 -1.67 -5.54 -5.68
C SER A 60 -2.91 -5.78 -6.53
N HIS A 61 -3.27 -7.05 -6.65
CA HIS A 61 -4.46 -7.52 -7.34
C HIS A 61 -5.25 -8.45 -6.42
N LEU A 62 -6.54 -8.16 -6.26
CA LEU A 62 -7.47 -8.95 -5.44
C LEU A 62 -7.90 -10.22 -6.19
N ARG A 63 -7.94 -11.36 -5.50
CA ARG A 63 -8.45 -12.61 -6.04
C ARG A 63 -9.92 -12.78 -5.64
N PRO A 64 -10.86 -12.83 -6.60
CA PRO A 64 -12.26 -13.07 -6.27
C PRO A 64 -12.42 -14.51 -5.77
N GLN A 65 -13.31 -14.70 -4.81
CA GLN A 65 -13.71 -16.04 -4.38
C GLN A 65 -14.84 -16.51 -5.29
N TYR A 66 -14.60 -17.57 -6.04
CA TYR A 66 -15.67 -18.23 -6.81
C TYR A 66 -16.48 -19.11 -5.85
N SER A 67 -17.70 -18.65 -5.52
CA SER A 67 -18.65 -19.48 -4.77
C SER A 67 -19.43 -20.36 -5.76
N PHE A 68 -19.08 -21.64 -5.82
CA PHE A 68 -19.88 -22.64 -6.53
C PHE A 68 -21.02 -23.10 -5.63
N GLY A 69 -22.06 -22.28 -5.47
CA GLY A 69 -23.20 -22.63 -4.63
C GLY A 69 -24.37 -21.64 -4.67
N ARG A 70 -25.51 -22.13 -5.16
CA ARG A 70 -26.88 -21.61 -5.07
C ARG A 70 -27.18 -20.31 -5.83
N LYS A 71 -27.89 -20.49 -6.96
CA LYS A 71 -28.68 -19.46 -7.64
C LYS A 71 -29.64 -18.81 -6.65
N GLY A 72 -29.50 -17.51 -6.40
CA GLY A 72 -30.51 -16.72 -5.68
C GLY A 72 -29.93 -15.80 -4.61
N GLY A 73 -29.77 -14.53 -4.96
CA GLY A 73 -29.37 -13.47 -4.03
C GLY A 73 -28.05 -12.84 -4.47
N ALA A 74 -28.05 -11.53 -4.70
CA ALA A 74 -26.89 -10.73 -5.08
C ALA A 74 -25.74 -10.94 -4.07
N SER A 75 -24.87 -11.90 -4.36
CA SER A 75 -23.74 -12.22 -3.50
C SER A 75 -22.67 -11.17 -3.74
N SER A 76 -22.47 -10.31 -2.74
CA SER A 76 -21.30 -9.44 -2.65
C SER A 76 -20.07 -10.28 -2.96
N SER A 77 -19.33 -9.97 -4.04
CA SER A 77 -18.15 -10.72 -4.45
C SER A 77 -17.16 -10.75 -3.28
N SER A 78 -17.13 -11.86 -2.56
CA SER A 78 -16.14 -12.07 -1.51
C SER A 78 -14.79 -12.24 -2.18
N VAL A 79 -13.78 -11.66 -1.57
CA VAL A 79 -12.40 -11.69 -2.06
C VAL A 79 -11.68 -12.76 -1.26
N MET A 80 -11.13 -13.75 -1.96
CA MET A 80 -10.36 -14.84 -1.38
C MET A 80 -9.04 -14.34 -0.78
N GLY A 81 -8.41 -13.36 -1.42
CA GLY A 81 -7.11 -12.87 -0.99
C GLY A 81 -6.56 -11.77 -1.89
N MET A 82 -5.30 -11.41 -1.66
CA MET A 82 -4.58 -10.38 -2.40
C MET A 82 -3.18 -10.89 -2.73
N VAL A 83 -2.73 -10.67 -3.96
CA VAL A 83 -1.33 -10.87 -4.37
C VAL A 83 -0.73 -9.50 -4.58
N ALA A 84 0.48 -9.28 -4.07
CA ALA A 84 1.08 -7.96 -4.03
C ALA A 84 2.59 -7.97 -4.25
N MET A 85 3.09 -6.92 -4.90
CA MET A 85 4.49 -6.53 -4.92
C MET A 85 4.67 -5.33 -3.98
N ALA A 86 5.72 -5.37 -3.16
CA ALA A 86 6.02 -4.33 -2.20
C ALA A 86 7.38 -3.69 -2.52
N ILE A 87 7.38 -2.40 -2.86
CA ILE A 87 8.57 -1.63 -3.28
C ILE A 87 8.97 -0.69 -2.14
N ALA A 88 10.19 -0.86 -1.62
CA ALA A 88 10.72 0.00 -0.58
C ALA A 88 11.03 1.39 -1.16
N LEU A 89 10.51 2.44 -0.51
CA LEU A 89 10.83 3.81 -0.91
C LEU A 89 12.27 4.16 -0.49
N PRO A 90 13.02 4.93 -1.31
CA PRO A 90 14.34 5.43 -0.92
C PRO A 90 14.29 6.14 0.42
N PRO A 91 15.28 5.94 1.31
CA PRO A 91 15.33 6.66 2.58
C PRO A 91 15.30 8.17 2.35
N PRO A 92 14.51 8.94 3.11
CA PRO A 92 14.32 10.37 2.90
C PRO A 92 15.60 11.20 3.12
N SER A 93 16.63 10.60 3.73
CA SER A 93 17.93 11.21 4.01
C SER A 93 19.04 10.80 3.04
N ILE A 94 18.74 10.02 1.99
CA ILE A 94 19.75 9.60 1.00
C ILE A 94 19.89 10.70 -0.05
N ASN A 95 20.94 11.49 0.09
CA ASN A 95 21.38 12.49 -0.89
C ASN A 95 22.11 11.86 -2.10
N GLU A 96 22.12 10.52 -2.22
CA GLU A 96 22.94 9.78 -3.20
C GLU A 96 22.10 8.87 -4.12
N VAL A 97 20.86 9.24 -4.43
CA VAL A 97 20.18 8.61 -5.56
C VAL A 97 20.97 9.01 -6.81
N ARG A 98 21.58 8.03 -7.48
CA ARG A 98 22.22 8.25 -8.79
C ARG A 98 21.12 8.63 -9.77
N LEU A 99 21.05 9.92 -10.09
CA LEU A 99 20.10 10.44 -11.06
C LEU A 99 20.63 10.13 -12.45
N GLU A 100 19.79 9.54 -13.29
CA GLU A 100 20.07 9.41 -14.72
C GLU A 100 19.84 10.76 -15.43
N SER A 101 20.35 10.90 -16.65
CA SER A 101 20.26 12.14 -17.42
C SER A 101 18.84 12.51 -17.84
N ASP A 102 17.83 11.68 -17.57
CA ASP A 102 16.40 11.92 -17.75
C ASP A 102 15.67 12.25 -16.44
N MET A 103 16.38 12.27 -15.30
CA MET A 103 15.83 12.61 -13.98
C MET A 103 16.25 14.02 -13.51
N PHE A 104 15.42 14.69 -12.72
CA PHE A 104 15.75 15.96 -12.07
C PHE A 104 15.18 16.01 -10.65
N VAL A 105 15.81 16.79 -9.76
CA VAL A 105 15.36 16.93 -8.38
C VAL A 105 14.70 18.28 -8.16
N THR A 106 13.51 18.26 -7.57
CA THR A 106 12.81 19.46 -7.10
C THR A 106 12.47 19.32 -5.62
N ARG A 107 12.81 20.34 -4.84
CA ARG A 107 12.40 20.47 -3.45
C ARG A 107 11.07 21.22 -3.41
N LEU A 108 10.06 20.59 -2.83
CA LEU A 108 8.74 21.17 -2.64
C LEU A 108 8.49 21.53 -1.16
N THR A 109 7.69 22.55 -0.92
CA THR A 109 7.07 22.79 0.39
C THR A 109 5.88 21.83 0.60
N PHE A 110 5.33 21.78 1.82
CA PHE A 110 4.13 20.97 2.11
C PHE A 110 2.89 21.41 1.32
N GLU A 111 2.87 22.65 0.83
CA GLU A 111 1.82 23.18 -0.06
C GLU A 111 2.07 22.84 -1.54
N PHE A 112 3.03 21.96 -1.84
CA PHE A 112 3.47 21.65 -3.20
C PHE A 112 4.01 22.85 -3.99
N ARG A 113 4.52 23.88 -3.30
CA ARG A 113 5.23 24.99 -3.96
C ARG A 113 6.68 24.64 -4.19
N VAL A 114 7.19 24.95 -5.37
CA VAL A 114 8.60 24.77 -5.71
C VAL A 114 9.45 25.72 -4.87
N ALA A 115 10.30 25.15 -4.02
CA ALA A 115 11.28 25.89 -3.23
C ALA A 115 12.65 25.94 -3.91
N HIS A 116 13.00 24.87 -4.63
CA HIS A 116 14.26 24.77 -5.37
C HIS A 116 14.13 23.71 -6.47
N CYS A 117 14.57 24.02 -7.68
CA CYS A 117 14.77 23.07 -8.77
C CYS A 117 16.26 23.02 -9.09
N GLU A 118 16.82 21.83 -9.23
CA GLU A 118 18.19 21.66 -9.69
C GLU A 118 18.32 22.20 -11.14
N PRO A 119 19.32 23.06 -11.44
CA PRO A 119 19.61 23.47 -12.80
C PRO A 119 20.26 22.30 -13.56
N ARG A 120 19.84 22.07 -14.81
CA ARG A 120 20.48 21.10 -15.72
C ARG A 120 21.54 21.77 -16.58
#